data_AF-A0A1V0RC43-F1
#
_entry.id   AF-A0A1V0RC43-F1
#
_cell.length_a   1.000
_cell.length_b   1.000
_cell.length_c   1.000
_cell.angle_alpha   90.00
_cell.angle_beta   90.00
_cell.angle_gamma   90.00
#
_symmetry.space_group_name_H-M   'P 1'
#
loop_
_entity.id
_entity.type
_entity.pdbx_description
1 polymer ?
#
loop_
_entity_poly.entity_id
_entity_poly.type
_entity_poly.pdbx_seq_one_letter_code
_entity_poly.pdbx_strand_id
1 'polypeptide(L)' 'MSPPELTEAECRRCGTYIAGLDGRYACGVCGWVNDHEEGHRRLPRADEDPDRPPKGRRRPKQLPWPPVEPAPGP' A
#
# COMPACT_ATOMS: atom_id res chain seq x y z
N MET A 1 14.80 15.53 -3.91
CA MET A 1 13.55 14.93 -3.37
C MET A 1 13.42 15.43 -1.94
N SER A 2 12.31 16.06 -1.56
CA SER A 2 12.09 16.47 -0.17
C SER A 2 11.95 15.23 0.73
N PRO A 3 12.47 15.28 1.96
CA PRO A 3 12.26 14.21 2.94
C PRO A 3 10.75 14.00 3.19
N PRO A 4 10.34 12.79 3.62
CA PRO A 4 8.95 12.54 3.99
C PRO A 4 8.60 13.29 5.28
N GLU A 5 7.36 13.76 5.37
CA GLU A 5 6.84 14.45 6.55
C GLU A 5 6.24 13.44 7.55
N LEU A 6 6.53 13.62 8.84
CA LEU A 6 5.87 12.86 9.90
C LEU A 6 4.47 13.43 10.12
N THR A 7 3.47 12.57 10.10
CA THR A 7 2.05 12.93 10.25
C THR A 7 1.41 12.04 11.31
N GLU A 8 0.36 12.52 11.96
CA GLU A 8 -0.30 11.81 13.07
C GLU A 8 -1.81 11.77 12.86
N ALA A 9 -2.48 10.70 13.27
CA ALA A 9 -3.93 10.52 13.17
C ALA A 9 -4.45 9.42 14.12
N GLU A 10 -5.76 9.32 14.29
CA GLU A 10 -6.40 8.19 14.95
C GLU A 10 -6.70 7.05 13.96
N CYS A 11 -6.47 5.81 14.38
CA CYS A 11 -6.81 4.63 13.60
C CYS A 11 -8.33 4.55 13.40
N ARG A 12 -8.78 4.53 12.14
CA ARG A 12 -10.21 4.48 11.80
C ARG A 12 -10.91 3.16 12.18
N ARG A 13 -10.14 2.14 12.56
CA ARG A 13 -10.66 0.83 12.98
C ARG A 13 -10.74 0.67 14.50
N CYS A 14 -9.68 0.99 15.23
CA CYS A 14 -9.61 0.75 16.68
C CYS A 14 -9.39 2.00 17.53
N GLY A 15 -9.33 3.19 16.92
CA GLY A 15 -9.18 4.48 17.61
C GLY A 15 -7.77 4.75 18.18
N THR A 16 -6.81 3.84 18.02
CA THR A 16 -5.45 4.06 18.51
C THR A 16 -4.78 5.23 17.78
N TYR A 17 -4.10 6.11 18.52
CA TYR A 17 -3.27 7.17 17.95
C TYR A 17 -2.04 6.58 17.25
N ILE A 18 -1.83 6.95 15.99
CA ILE A 18 -0.79 6.40 15.11
C ILE A 18 -0.05 7.51 14.38
N ALA A 19 1.25 7.32 14.22
CA ALA A 19 2.08 8.14 13.35
C ALA A 19 2.24 7.46 11.97
N GLY A 20 2.39 8.26 10.93
CA GLY A 20 2.54 7.85 9.54
C GLY A 20 3.43 8.81 8.76
N LEU A 21 3.81 8.42 7.55
CA LEU A 21 4.64 9.24 6.66
C LEU A 21 3.81 9.77 5.50
N ASP A 22 3.86 11.07 5.25
CA ASP A 22 3.11 11.72 4.17
C ASP A 22 1.61 11.34 4.16
N GLY A 23 0.96 11.23 5.32
CA GLY A 23 -0.45 10.82 5.43
C GLY A 23 -0.72 9.34 5.12
N ARG A 24 0.31 8.49 5.12
CA ARG A 24 0.19 7.03 4.97
C ARG A 24 0.28 6.38 6.34
N TYR A 25 -0.79 5.70 6.72
CA TYR A 25 -0.99 5.18 8.06
C TYR A 25 -1.09 3.66 8.06
N ALA A 26 -0.37 3.04 8.98
CA ALA A 26 -0.46 1.61 9.27
C ALA A 26 -0.56 1.43 10.78
N CYS A 27 -1.64 0.83 11.23
CA CYS A 27 -1.88 0.58 12.65
C CYS A 27 -1.18 -0.71 13.09
N GLY A 28 -0.12 -0.57 13.90
CA GLY A 28 0.59 -1.72 14.49
C GLY A 28 -0.25 -2.54 15.49
N VAL A 29 -1.42 -2.03 15.92
CA VAL A 29 -2.29 -2.72 16.90
C VAL A 29 -3.31 -3.63 16.22
N CYS A 30 -4.05 -3.13 15.24
CA CYS A 30 -5.16 -3.88 14.61
C CYS A 30 -4.91 -4.23 13.13
N GLY A 31 -3.73 -3.89 12.59
CA GLY A 31 -3.33 -4.17 11.21
C GLY A 31 -4.07 -3.35 10.15
N TRP A 32 -4.89 -2.38 10.53
CA TRP A 32 -5.54 -1.48 9.58
C TRP A 32 -4.52 -0.61 8.85
N VAL A 33 -4.70 -0.44 7.55
CA VAL A 33 -3.95 0.48 6.70
C VAL A 33 -4.94 1.36 5.94
N ASN A 34 -4.59 2.61 5.69
CA ASN A 34 -5.42 3.50 4.85
C ASN A 34 -5.23 3.22 3.35
N ASP A 35 -6.16 3.70 2.53
CA ASP A 35 -6.06 3.54 1.09
C ASP A 35 -4.85 4.33 0.56
N HIS A 36 -4.17 3.78 -0.45
CA HIS A 36 -2.92 4.37 -0.95
C HIS A 36 -3.11 5.76 -1.57
N GLU A 37 -4.31 6.09 -2.05
CA GLU A 37 -4.62 7.40 -2.63
C GLU A 37 -4.85 8.48 -1.57
N GLU A 38 -5.08 8.09 -0.31
CA GLU A 38 -5.30 9.05 0.79
C GLU A 38 -4.00 9.68 1.31
N GLY A 39 -2.83 9.16 0.90
CA GLY A 39 -1.55 9.76 1.24
C GLY A 39 -1.40 11.15 0.61
N HIS A 40 -0.83 12.09 1.35
CA HIS A 40 -0.61 13.47 0.92
C HIS A 40 0.38 13.58 -0.24
N ARG A 41 1.28 12.60 -0.35
CA ARG A 41 2.24 12.53 -1.46
C ARG A 41 1.71 11.64 -2.58
N ARG A 42 1.70 12.21 -3.78
CA ARG A 42 1.43 11.52 -5.04
C ARG A 42 2.29 10.26 -5.16
N LEU A 43 1.66 9.16 -5.57
CA LEU A 43 2.38 7.93 -5.90
C LEU A 43 3.26 8.07 -7.14
N PRO A 44 4.43 7.42 -7.19
CA PRO A 44 5.25 7.33 -8.40
C PRO A 44 4.45 6.79 -9.58
N ARG A 45 4.68 7.32 -10.78
CA ARG A 45 4.20 6.72 -12.03
C ARG A 45 5.01 5.50 -12.37
N ALA A 46 4.45 4.66 -13.24
CA ALA A 46 5.16 3.54 -13.82
C ALA A 46 6.43 3.94 -14.59
N ASP A 47 6.55 5.16 -15.12
CA ASP A 47 7.79 5.63 -15.78
C ASP A 47 8.87 6.08 -14.81
N GLU A 48 8.50 6.33 -13.56
CA GLU A 48 9.41 6.69 -12.47
C GLU A 48 9.91 5.44 -11.71
N ASP A 49 9.36 4.26 -12.01
CA ASP A 49 9.74 2.99 -11.40
C ASP A 49 11.06 2.45 -12.02
N PRO A 50 12.14 2.32 -11.22
CA PRO A 50 13.43 1.82 -11.71
C PRO A 50 13.38 0.36 -12.15
N ASP A 51 12.44 -0.43 -11.63
CA ASP A 51 12.25 -1.84 -11.97
C ASP A 51 11.27 -2.02 -13.13
N ARG A 52 10.78 -0.92 -13.73
CA ARG A 52 9.82 -0.96 -14.83
C ARG A 52 10.41 -1.73 -16.02
N PRO A 53 9.73 -2.78 -16.53
CA PRO A 53 10.18 -3.47 -17.72
C PRO A 53 10.18 -2.54 -18.95
N PRO A 54 11.16 -2.67 -19.86
CA PRO A 54 11.24 -1.85 -21.06
C PRO A 54 10.02 -2.04 -21.95
N LYS A 55 9.58 -0.96 -22.60
CA LYS A 55 8.45 -0.96 -23.54
C LYS A 55 8.69 -2.03 -24.62
N GLY A 56 7.81 -3.03 -24.70
CA GLY A 56 7.86 -4.08 -25.73
C GLY A 56 8.03 -5.51 -25.22
N ARG A 57 8.39 -5.73 -23.95
CA ARG A 57 8.23 -7.07 -23.35
C ARG A 57 6.75 -7.30 -23.07
N ARG A 58 6.12 -8.20 -23.82
CA ARG A 58 4.79 -8.71 -23.49
C ARG A 58 4.82 -9.17 -22.03
N ARG A 59 3.89 -8.67 -21.23
CA ARG A 59 3.63 -9.19 -19.88
C ARG A 59 3.55 -10.72 -20.00
N PRO A 60 4.39 -11.50 -19.30
CA PRO A 60 4.19 -12.93 -19.23
C PRO A 60 2.73 -13.16 -18.86
N LYS A 61 2.05 -14.05 -19.58
CA LYS A 61 0.65 -14.39 -19.31
C LYS A 61 0.55 -14.63 -17.81
N GLN A 62 -0.17 -13.76 -17.11
CA GLN A 62 -0.29 -13.82 -15.66
C GLN A 62 -0.68 -15.26 -15.33
N LEU A 63 0.21 -16.00 -14.66
CA LEU A 63 -0.12 -17.34 -14.21
C LEU A 63 -1.38 -17.21 -13.36
N PRO A 64 -2.36 -18.13 -13.50
CA PRO A 64 -3.54 -18.10 -12.66
C PRO A 64 -3.08 -18.02 -11.20
N TRP A 65 -3.66 -17.10 -10.44
CA TRP A 65 -3.50 -17.12 -8.99
C TRP A 65 -3.92 -18.52 -8.51
N PRO A 66 -3.15 -19.17 -7.62
CA PRO A 66 -3.61 -20.42 -7.02
C PRO A 66 -4.95 -20.16 -6.33
N PRO A 67 -5.91 -21.10 -6.41
CA PRO A 67 -7.17 -20.96 -5.68
C PRO A 67 -6.85 -20.71 -4.21
N VAL A 68 -7.37 -19.62 -3.64
CA VAL A 68 -7.39 -19.47 -2.20
C VAL A 68 -8.33 -20.54 -1.68
N GLU A 69 -7.79 -21.55 -1.00
CA GLU A 69 -8.63 -22.55 -0.33
C GLU A 69 -9.47 -21.82 0.73
N PRO A 70 -10.79 -22.07 0.80
CA PRO A 70 -11.59 -21.50 1.87
C PRO A 70 -11.05 -22.00 3.20
N ALA A 71 -10.77 -21.07 4.11
CA ALA A 71 -10.43 -21.42 5.49
C ALA A 71 -11.54 -22.33 6.06
N PRO A 72 -11.20 -23.40 6.80
CA PRO A 72 -12.22 -24.23 7.43
C PRO A 72 -13.08 -23.34 8.33
N GLY A 73 -14.39 -23.37 8.07
CA GLY A 73 -15.40 -22.74 8.93
C GLY A 73 -15.43 -23.39 10.33
N PRO A 74 -16.14 -22.76 11.28
CA PRO A 74 -16.05 -23.05 12.71
C PRO A 74 -16.39 -24.49 13.11
#